data_AF-A0A7R9AX19-F1
#
_entry.id   AF-A0A7R9AX19-F1
#
_cell.length_a   1.000
_cell.length_b   1.000
_cell.length_c   1.000
_cell.angle_alpha   90.00
_cell.angle_beta   90.00
_cell.angle_gamma   90.00
#
_symmetry.space_group_name_H-M   'P 1'
#
loop_
_entity.id
_entity.type
_entity.pdbx_description
1 polymer ?
#
loop_
_entity_poly.entity_id
_entity_poly.type
_entity_poly.pdbx_seq_one_letter_code
_entity_poly.pdbx_strand_id
1 'polypeptide(L)'
;MDTEMPHRVAVVGGGVIGLTTAVALQERLLPSVDVTVLSENFSPDTTGDGAAGLWEPYITGNTSVTNITKWAGQTYRMFRELWQREDGQEVGLSMLPITNLTDHLSDNTPSFWSEVVMGYRMLDPAQLARLGKEHGSKYTKGYTYVTFICEATKFLPYLQNRLLAGGGHLVRRKVTSLDELAREDYRVIVNCTGLQARHLVGDTSVVPVRGQVLRVSAPWQNEVIIDLSGDGHHIIPNQESVVIGGTHQEGSWDLNVDPKDTQYILEGCKRIKPALKMFATLKGVAWDATVTARSSSKSLGGSSSFSILCTPRARGPHQGRGPNHSGGAQLRTRGQRGHPMLGLCHPGRRHSARGTSGLQALSILPAENIVSTWLNTLLSPQELGKLNLEEENPHLRREGVDNHLKYTRPRFKPQSLVIGSLVP
;
A
#
# COMPACT_ATOMS: atom_id res chain seq x y z
N MET A 1 36.70 3.03 -23.30
CA MET A 1 36.00 3.08 -22.01
C MET A 1 34.82 2.16 -22.17
N ASP A 2 34.88 0.96 -21.59
CA ASP A 2 33.75 0.03 -21.61
C ASP A 2 32.63 0.67 -20.80
N THR A 3 31.61 1.18 -21.47
CA THR A 3 30.36 1.60 -20.81
C THR A 3 29.69 0.32 -20.35
N GLU A 4 29.79 0.04 -19.04
CA GLU A 4 29.07 -1.07 -18.42
C GLU A 4 27.57 -0.91 -18.74
N MET A 5 26.98 -1.96 -19.32
CA MET A 5 25.57 -1.95 -19.70
C MET A 5 24.71 -1.71 -18.44
N PRO A 6 23.69 -0.84 -18.51
CA PRO A 6 22.84 -0.55 -17.36
C PRO A 6 22.20 -1.84 -16.82
N HIS A 7 22.11 -1.96 -15.50
CA HIS A 7 21.44 -3.09 -14.86
C HIS A 7 19.93 -2.99 -15.09
N ARG A 8 19.34 -4.03 -15.67
CA ARG A 8 17.90 -4.09 -15.93
C ARG A 8 17.13 -4.35 -14.64
N VAL A 9 16.19 -3.45 -14.33
CA VAL A 9 15.33 -3.49 -13.15
C VAL A 9 13.88 -3.62 -13.59
N ALA A 10 13.20 -4.68 -13.14
CA ALA A 10 11.77 -4.84 -13.32
C ALA A 10 11.02 -4.32 -12.08
N VAL A 11 10.05 -3.45 -12.29
CA VAL A 11 9.07 -3.07 -11.27
C VAL A 11 7.72 -3.66 -11.67
N VAL A 12 7.17 -4.56 -10.84
CA VAL A 12 5.93 -5.27 -11.17
C VAL A 12 4.74 -4.59 -10.50
N GLY A 13 3.94 -3.86 -11.29
CA GLY A 13 2.75 -3.14 -10.83
C GLY A 13 2.69 -1.70 -11.36
N GLY A 14 1.60 -1.35 -12.03
CA GLY A 14 1.36 -0.03 -12.64
C GLY A 14 0.60 0.96 -11.74
N GLY A 15 0.44 0.63 -10.45
CA GLY A 15 -0.19 1.50 -9.45
C GLY A 15 0.78 2.51 -8.83
N VAL A 16 0.29 3.31 -7.88
CA VAL A 16 1.06 4.42 -7.28
C VAL A 16 2.39 3.97 -6.67
N ILE A 17 2.42 2.82 -6.00
CA ILE A 17 3.65 2.29 -5.39
C ILE A 17 4.67 1.90 -6.46
N GLY A 18 4.24 1.22 -7.52
CA GLY A 18 5.15 0.80 -8.59
C GLY A 18 5.69 1.98 -9.38
N LEU A 19 4.84 2.93 -9.75
CA LEU A 19 5.27 4.11 -10.53
C LEU A 19 6.16 5.06 -9.72
N THR A 20 5.83 5.36 -8.47
CA THR A 20 6.71 6.18 -7.61
C THR A 20 8.05 5.50 -7.35
N THR A 21 8.07 4.16 -7.18
CA THR A 21 9.31 3.40 -7.03
C THR A 21 10.17 3.41 -8.29
N ALA A 22 9.56 3.22 -9.46
CA ALA A 22 10.27 3.25 -10.74
C ALA A 22 10.91 4.61 -11.01
N VAL A 23 10.17 5.70 -10.81
CA VAL A 23 10.69 7.08 -10.95
C VAL A 23 11.83 7.32 -9.96
N ALA A 24 11.67 6.95 -8.69
CA ALA A 24 12.72 7.14 -7.68
C ALA A 24 14.00 6.35 -7.99
N LEU A 25 13.88 5.10 -8.49
CA LEU A 25 15.02 4.30 -8.92
C LEU A 25 15.75 4.94 -10.10
N GLN A 26 15.00 5.37 -11.11
CA GLN A 26 15.56 6.00 -12.29
C GLN A 26 16.29 7.31 -11.95
N GLU A 27 15.65 8.22 -11.22
CA GLU A 27 16.22 9.54 -10.93
C GLU A 27 17.48 9.47 -10.06
N ARG A 28 17.60 8.43 -9.23
CA ARG A 28 18.73 8.30 -8.30
C ARG A 28 19.88 7.46 -8.86
N LEU A 29 19.60 6.56 -9.79
CA LEU A 29 20.57 5.54 -10.22
C LEU A 29 20.93 5.62 -11.70
N LEU A 30 20.32 6.53 -12.48
CA LEU A 30 20.77 6.77 -13.85
C LEU A 30 22.24 7.26 -13.87
N PRO A 31 23.04 6.84 -14.89
CA PRO A 31 22.68 5.95 -16.01
C PRO A 31 22.86 4.45 -15.70
N SER A 32 23.12 4.05 -14.45
CA SER A 32 23.49 2.67 -14.07
C SER A 32 22.34 1.67 -14.13
N VAL A 33 21.09 2.11 -14.25
CA VAL A 33 19.90 1.24 -14.30
C VAL A 33 19.03 1.52 -15.52
N ASP A 34 18.43 0.46 -16.04
CA ASP A 34 17.37 0.48 -17.04
C ASP A 34 16.08 -0.03 -16.39
N VAL A 35 15.11 0.87 -16.15
CA VAL A 35 13.91 0.59 -15.36
C VAL A 35 12.74 0.29 -16.29
N THR A 36 12.17 -0.91 -16.16
CA THR A 36 10.92 -1.31 -16.82
C THR A 36 9.82 -1.54 -15.78
N VAL A 37 8.69 -0.86 -15.91
CA VAL A 37 7.46 -1.19 -15.17
C VAL A 37 6.63 -2.17 -15.99
N LEU A 38 6.33 -3.33 -15.41
CA LEU A 38 5.48 -4.35 -16.01
C LEU A 38 4.16 -4.46 -15.24
N SER A 39 3.04 -4.33 -15.94
CA SER A 39 1.71 -4.42 -15.30
C SER A 39 0.64 -4.86 -16.28
N GLU A 40 -0.34 -5.63 -15.83
CA GLU A 40 -1.55 -5.94 -16.60
C GLU A 40 -2.39 -4.66 -16.83
N ASN A 41 -2.49 -3.84 -15.78
CA ASN A 41 -3.27 -2.60 -15.78
C ASN A 41 -2.39 -1.38 -15.49
N PHE A 42 -2.70 -0.28 -16.16
CA PHE A 42 -2.21 1.07 -15.89
C PHE A 42 -3.43 1.98 -15.74
N SER A 43 -3.25 3.21 -15.26
CA SER A 43 -4.34 4.19 -15.18
C SER A 43 -5.01 4.34 -16.55
N PRO A 44 -6.36 4.35 -16.64
CA PRO A 44 -7.33 4.55 -15.54
C PRO A 44 -7.84 3.25 -14.87
N ASP A 45 -7.19 2.11 -15.08
CA ASP A 45 -7.70 0.79 -14.69
C ASP A 45 -6.99 0.19 -13.46
N THR A 46 -6.41 1.03 -12.60
CA THR A 46 -5.78 0.59 -11.35
C THR A 46 -6.68 0.82 -10.14
N THR A 47 -6.41 0.11 -9.04
CA THR A 47 -7.02 0.39 -7.74
C THR A 47 -6.89 1.86 -7.33
N GLY A 48 -5.77 2.50 -7.68
CA GLY A 48 -5.52 3.90 -7.38
C GLY A 48 -6.55 4.83 -8.03
N ASP A 49 -7.02 4.53 -9.24
CA ASP A 49 -7.98 5.39 -9.96
C ASP A 49 -9.36 5.49 -9.27
N GLY A 50 -9.70 4.49 -8.44
CA GLY A 50 -10.88 4.50 -7.57
C GLY A 50 -10.68 5.29 -6.27
N ALA A 51 -9.44 5.60 -5.88
CA ALA A 51 -9.15 6.27 -4.62
C ALA A 51 -9.71 7.70 -4.55
N ALA A 52 -10.13 8.11 -3.35
CA ALA A 52 -10.56 9.48 -3.09
C ALA A 52 -9.41 10.49 -3.03
N GLY A 53 -8.20 10.02 -2.68
CA GLY A 53 -6.95 10.79 -2.78
C GLY A 53 -6.52 11.56 -1.52
N LEU A 54 -7.28 11.51 -0.42
CA LEU A 54 -6.90 12.21 0.81
C LEU A 54 -5.60 11.67 1.41
N TRP A 55 -4.64 12.56 1.71
CA TRP A 55 -3.52 12.24 2.58
C TRP A 55 -4.00 12.24 4.03
N GLU A 56 -4.14 11.08 4.64
CA GLU A 56 -4.37 10.91 6.08
C GLU A 56 -3.80 9.55 6.54
N PRO A 57 -2.67 9.52 7.28
CA PRO A 57 -2.07 8.27 7.72
C PRO A 57 -2.87 7.55 8.80
N TYR A 58 -2.86 6.23 8.75
CA TYR A 58 -3.48 5.36 9.75
C TYR A 58 -2.51 4.27 10.21
N ILE A 59 -2.81 3.62 11.33
CA ILE A 59 -1.98 2.52 11.86
C ILE A 59 -2.20 1.28 11.00
N THR A 60 -1.12 0.73 10.44
CA THR A 60 -1.13 -0.39 9.50
C THR A 60 -0.47 -1.63 10.10
N GLY A 61 -1.26 -2.65 10.41
CA GLY A 61 -0.75 -3.94 10.88
C GLY A 61 0.20 -3.79 12.07
N ASN A 62 1.41 -4.32 11.94
CA ASN A 62 2.45 -4.22 12.96
C ASN A 62 3.49 -3.13 12.66
N THR A 63 3.22 -2.26 11.68
CA THR A 63 4.12 -1.16 11.33
C THR A 63 4.18 -0.15 12.47
N SER A 64 5.39 0.17 12.94
CA SER A 64 5.56 1.12 14.03
C SER A 64 5.04 2.50 13.64
N VAL A 65 4.42 3.19 14.60
CA VAL A 65 3.96 4.59 14.43
C VAL A 65 5.09 5.48 13.93
N THR A 66 6.31 5.30 14.45
CA THR A 66 7.50 6.03 14.00
C THR A 66 7.76 5.90 12.50
N ASN A 67 7.65 4.68 11.94
CA ASN A 67 7.85 4.45 10.52
C ASN A 67 6.73 5.06 9.69
N ILE A 68 5.47 4.90 10.13
CA ILE A 68 4.30 5.48 9.45
C ILE A 68 4.43 7.00 9.41
N THR A 69 4.75 7.65 10.54
CA THR A 69 4.95 9.10 10.60
C THR A 69 6.09 9.55 9.68
N LYS A 70 7.23 8.82 9.69
CA LYS A 70 8.38 9.14 8.83
C LYS A 70 8.01 9.11 7.36
N TRP A 71 7.38 8.03 6.90
CA TRP A 71 7.00 7.85 5.50
C TRP A 71 5.93 8.84 5.09
N ALA A 72 4.89 9.00 5.90
CA ALA A 72 3.85 9.99 5.66
C ALA A 72 4.44 11.40 5.53
N GLY A 73 5.32 11.80 6.46
CA GLY A 73 5.98 13.11 6.44
C GLY A 73 6.87 13.33 5.21
N GLN A 74 7.57 12.28 4.75
CA GLN A 74 8.31 12.33 3.48
C GLN A 74 7.38 12.53 2.28
N THR A 75 6.25 11.81 2.21
CA THR A 75 5.26 12.01 1.14
C THR A 75 4.67 13.40 1.19
N TYR A 76 4.35 13.90 2.38
CA TYR A 76 3.78 15.24 2.54
C TYR A 76 4.72 16.32 2.01
N ARG A 77 6.04 16.20 2.29
CA ARG A 77 7.06 17.09 1.75
C ARG A 77 7.15 16.99 0.23
N MET A 78 7.19 15.77 -0.31
CA MET A 78 7.17 15.54 -1.76
C MET A 78 5.93 16.17 -2.43
N PHE A 79 4.73 16.00 -1.84
CA PHE A 79 3.51 16.63 -2.35
C PHE A 79 3.60 18.15 -2.32
N ARG A 80 4.12 18.72 -1.24
CA ARG A 80 4.31 20.17 -1.14
C ARG A 80 5.26 20.70 -2.21
N GLU A 81 6.37 20.03 -2.43
CA GLU A 81 7.34 20.38 -3.47
C GLU A 81 6.72 20.28 -4.86
N LEU A 82 6.04 19.17 -5.18
CA LEU A 82 5.37 18.96 -6.46
C LEU A 82 4.26 20.00 -6.72
N TRP A 83 3.47 20.30 -5.68
CA TRP A 83 2.38 21.26 -5.77
C TRP A 83 2.84 22.70 -6.03
N GLN A 84 4.07 23.05 -5.60
CA GLN A 84 4.64 24.40 -5.78
C GLN A 84 5.39 24.59 -7.10
N ARG A 85 5.61 23.53 -7.88
CA ARG A 85 6.30 23.62 -9.18
C ARG A 85 5.40 24.22 -10.25
N GLU A 86 6.02 24.70 -11.33
CA GLU A 86 5.33 25.22 -12.51
C GLU A 86 4.41 24.16 -13.18
N ASP A 87 4.84 22.90 -13.18
CA ASP A 87 4.07 21.75 -13.66
C ASP A 87 3.09 21.17 -12.62
N GLY A 88 2.98 21.78 -11.43
CA GLY A 88 2.21 21.27 -10.29
C GLY A 88 0.72 21.07 -10.58
N GLN A 89 0.15 21.83 -11.52
CA GLN A 89 -1.24 21.69 -11.95
C GLN A 89 -1.56 20.33 -12.58
N GLU A 90 -0.57 19.67 -13.19
CA GLU A 90 -0.75 18.38 -13.88
C GLU A 90 -0.68 17.18 -12.91
N VAL A 91 -0.13 17.39 -11.72
CA VAL A 91 0.13 16.33 -10.72
C VAL A 91 -1.16 15.85 -10.06
N GLY A 92 -2.23 16.65 -10.10
CA GLY A 92 -3.49 16.35 -9.42
C GLY A 92 -3.45 16.54 -7.91
N LEU A 93 -2.62 17.48 -7.44
CA LEU A 93 -2.53 17.85 -6.03
C LEU A 93 -3.38 19.10 -5.74
N SER A 94 -4.19 19.03 -4.70
CA SER A 94 -4.94 20.15 -4.15
C SER A 94 -4.75 20.21 -2.64
N MET A 95 -4.61 21.40 -2.07
CA MET A 95 -4.51 21.57 -0.61
C MET A 95 -5.84 22.10 -0.07
N LEU A 96 -6.50 21.33 0.79
CA LEU A 96 -7.88 21.61 1.26
C LEU A 96 -7.99 21.54 2.79
N PRO A 97 -8.90 22.33 3.39
CA PRO A 97 -9.27 22.16 4.79
C PRO A 97 -10.07 20.88 4.98
N ILE A 98 -9.74 20.15 6.04
CA ILE A 98 -10.35 18.87 6.42
C ILE A 98 -11.05 19.05 7.76
N THR A 99 -12.25 18.48 7.88
CA THR A 99 -12.96 18.34 9.14
C THR A 99 -13.25 16.86 9.38
N ASN A 100 -12.64 16.31 10.42
CA ASN A 100 -12.84 14.94 10.89
C ASN A 100 -13.75 14.97 12.12
N LEU A 101 -14.77 14.10 12.14
CA LEU A 101 -15.83 14.07 13.15
C LEU A 101 -16.15 12.63 13.55
N THR A 102 -16.48 12.40 14.81
CA THR A 102 -16.95 11.09 15.30
C THR A 102 -17.93 11.26 16.46
N ASP A 103 -18.86 10.31 16.61
CA ASP A 103 -19.75 10.17 17.77
C ASP A 103 -19.21 9.18 18.82
N HIS A 104 -18.05 8.58 18.57
CA HIS A 104 -17.40 7.65 19.48
C HIS A 104 -16.68 8.40 20.60
N LEU A 105 -16.90 7.94 21.84
CA LEU A 105 -16.12 8.43 22.97
C LEU A 105 -14.66 8.02 22.76
N SER A 106 -13.80 9.02 22.67
CA SER A 106 -12.36 8.87 22.59
C SER A 106 -11.71 10.00 23.38
N ASP A 107 -10.44 9.82 23.73
CA ASP A 107 -9.68 10.90 24.33
C ASP A 107 -9.43 12.03 23.31
N ASN A 108 -9.15 13.24 23.79
CA ASN A 108 -8.77 14.36 22.94
C ASN A 108 -7.30 14.30 22.52
N THR A 109 -6.72 13.10 22.48
CA THR A 109 -5.34 12.91 22.04
C THR A 109 -5.25 13.26 20.55
N PRO A 110 -4.31 14.16 20.16
CA PRO A 110 -4.05 14.47 18.77
C PRO A 110 -3.62 13.24 17.98
N SER A 111 -3.90 13.23 16.68
CA SER A 111 -3.36 12.21 15.78
C SER A 111 -1.84 12.22 15.80
N PHE A 112 -1.19 11.05 15.73
CA PHE A 112 0.27 10.91 15.79
C PHE A 112 1.04 11.64 14.67
N TRP A 113 0.33 12.07 13.62
CA TRP A 113 0.83 12.83 12.48
C TRP A 113 0.42 14.31 12.53
N SER A 114 -0.17 14.79 13.62
CA SER A 114 -0.71 16.16 13.72
C SER A 114 0.32 17.25 13.43
N GLU A 115 1.59 17.00 13.76
CA GLU A 115 2.70 17.95 13.53
C GLU A 115 3.15 18.02 12.07
N VAL A 116 2.75 17.06 11.23
CA VAL A 116 3.10 17.04 9.81
C VAL A 116 2.24 18.01 9.00
N VAL A 117 0.97 18.16 9.37
CA VAL A 117 -0.03 18.94 8.63
C VAL A 117 -0.12 20.38 9.13
N MET A 118 -0.72 21.25 8.32
CA MET A 118 -0.90 22.66 8.69
C MET A 118 -2.18 22.88 9.48
N GLY A 119 -2.09 23.66 10.57
CA GLY A 119 -3.26 24.16 11.29
C GLY A 119 -4.07 23.09 12.01
N TYR A 120 -3.44 21.98 12.43
CA TYR A 120 -4.11 20.95 13.22
C TYR A 120 -4.63 21.54 14.54
N ARG A 121 -5.95 21.41 14.76
CA ARG A 121 -6.58 21.79 16.03
C ARG A 121 -7.80 20.93 16.32
N MET A 122 -8.06 20.73 17.60
CA MET A 122 -9.31 20.14 18.07
C MET A 122 -10.47 21.13 17.88
N LEU A 123 -11.68 20.60 17.66
CA LEU A 123 -12.91 21.38 17.66
C LEU A 123 -13.43 21.53 19.10
N ASP A 124 -13.89 22.72 19.45
CA ASP A 124 -14.50 22.96 20.76
C ASP A 124 -15.94 22.41 20.86
N PRO A 125 -16.50 22.25 22.08
CA PRO A 125 -17.85 21.71 22.25
C PRO A 125 -18.95 22.49 21.52
N ALA A 126 -18.81 23.81 21.35
CA ALA A 126 -19.80 24.63 20.64
C ALA A 126 -19.73 24.38 19.12
N GLN A 127 -18.52 24.23 18.58
CA GLN A 127 -18.29 23.84 17.19
C GLN A 127 -18.87 22.44 16.90
N LEU A 128 -18.62 21.47 17.78
CA LEU A 128 -19.16 20.12 17.66
C LEU A 128 -20.69 20.10 17.74
N ALA A 129 -21.28 20.85 18.67
CA ALA A 129 -22.74 20.96 18.80
C ALA A 129 -23.38 21.59 17.56
N ARG A 130 -22.75 22.63 17.00
CA ARG A 130 -23.21 23.28 15.75
C ARG A 130 -23.17 22.31 14.58
N LEU A 131 -22.02 21.68 14.33
CA LEU A 131 -21.86 20.69 13.25
C LEU A 131 -22.79 19.49 13.44
N GLY A 132 -22.96 19.03 14.68
CA GLY A 132 -23.88 17.94 14.99
C GLY A 132 -25.33 18.28 14.64
N LYS A 133 -25.77 19.51 14.94
CA LYS A 133 -27.09 20.00 14.54
C LYS A 133 -27.23 20.09 13.02
N GLU A 134 -26.20 20.55 12.32
CA GLU A 134 -26.18 20.68 10.85
C GLU A 134 -26.19 19.31 10.16
N HIS A 135 -25.42 18.35 10.67
CA HIS A 135 -25.25 17.02 10.06
C HIS A 135 -26.21 15.95 10.62
N GLY A 136 -27.08 16.30 11.58
CA GLY A 136 -27.98 15.33 12.22
C GLY A 136 -27.24 14.22 12.98
N SER A 137 -26.11 14.54 13.61
CA SER A 137 -25.31 13.61 14.43
C SER A 137 -24.94 14.25 15.78
N LYS A 138 -24.54 13.45 16.76
CA LYS A 138 -24.07 13.94 18.06
C LYS A 138 -22.57 13.68 18.21
N TYR A 139 -21.77 14.54 17.61
CA TYR A 139 -20.32 14.41 17.64
C TYR A 139 -19.76 14.60 19.05
N THR A 140 -18.87 13.69 19.44
CA THR A 140 -18.16 13.66 20.71
C THR A 140 -16.72 14.13 20.58
N LYS A 141 -16.12 13.98 19.39
CA LYS A 141 -14.77 14.46 19.04
C LYS A 141 -14.75 14.95 17.60
N GLY A 142 -13.91 15.94 17.36
CA GLY A 142 -13.58 16.37 16.01
C GLY A 142 -12.32 17.23 15.99
N TYR A 143 -11.69 17.26 14.83
CA TYR A 143 -10.48 18.04 14.58
C TYR A 143 -10.47 18.55 13.14
N THR A 144 -9.71 19.61 12.92
CA THR A 144 -9.53 20.22 11.61
C THR A 144 -8.08 20.57 11.36
N TYR A 145 -7.67 20.50 10.09
CA TYR A 145 -6.33 20.75 9.59
C TYR A 145 -6.40 20.99 8.08
N VAL A 146 -5.29 21.38 7.48
CA VAL A 146 -5.14 21.53 6.03
C VAL A 146 -4.11 20.52 5.54
N THR A 147 -4.47 19.75 4.50
CA THR A 147 -3.60 18.73 3.89
C THR A 147 -3.84 18.60 2.38
N PHE A 148 -3.09 17.70 1.75
CA PHE A 148 -3.20 17.39 0.33
C PHE A 148 -4.26 16.34 0.01
N ILE A 149 -4.96 16.57 -1.10
CA ILE A 149 -5.67 15.57 -1.89
C ILE A 149 -4.83 15.30 -3.14
N CYS A 150 -4.52 14.03 -3.38
CA CYS A 150 -3.77 13.55 -4.53
C CYS A 150 -4.66 12.66 -5.39
N GLU A 151 -5.08 13.17 -6.54
CA GLU A 151 -5.92 12.45 -7.50
C GLU A 151 -5.08 11.47 -8.32
N ALA A 152 -5.18 10.17 -8.01
CA ALA A 152 -4.44 9.14 -8.72
C ALA A 152 -4.71 9.15 -10.24
N THR A 153 -5.92 9.52 -10.67
CA THR A 153 -6.30 9.66 -12.09
C THR A 153 -5.48 10.71 -12.84
N LYS A 154 -4.80 11.62 -12.12
CA LYS A 154 -3.85 12.60 -12.67
C LYS A 154 -2.40 12.27 -12.29
N PHE A 155 -2.18 11.86 -11.04
CA PHE A 155 -0.85 11.54 -10.53
C PHE A 155 -0.20 10.33 -11.21
N LEU A 156 -0.97 9.28 -11.53
CA LEU A 156 -0.43 8.09 -12.20
C LEU A 156 0.00 8.38 -13.65
N PRO A 157 -0.80 9.07 -14.49
CA PRO A 157 -0.31 9.54 -15.80
C PRO A 157 0.92 10.47 -15.70
N TYR A 158 0.94 11.38 -14.72
CA TYR A 158 2.11 12.23 -14.47
C TYR A 158 3.38 11.41 -14.20
N LEU A 159 3.32 10.41 -13.32
CA LEU A 159 4.46 9.53 -13.02
C LEU A 159 4.87 8.67 -14.22
N GLN A 160 3.91 8.19 -15.02
CA GLN A 160 4.18 7.47 -16.27
C GLN A 160 4.97 8.35 -17.25
N ASN A 161 4.52 9.58 -17.48
CA ASN A 161 5.19 10.52 -18.37
C ASN A 161 6.59 10.88 -17.85
N ARG A 162 6.74 11.08 -16.54
CA ARG A 162 8.02 11.35 -15.90
C ARG A 162 9.01 10.19 -16.07
N LEU A 163 8.55 8.95 -15.88
CA LEU A 163 9.37 7.76 -16.10
C LEU A 163 9.82 7.63 -17.56
N LEU A 164 8.89 7.83 -18.51
CA LEU A 164 9.17 7.77 -19.95
C LEU A 164 10.16 8.86 -20.38
N ALA A 165 9.98 10.09 -19.88
CA ALA A 165 10.88 11.21 -20.15
C ALA A 165 12.30 10.97 -19.62
N GLY A 166 12.45 10.23 -18.52
CA GLY A 166 13.74 9.76 -18.00
C GLY A 166 14.36 8.59 -18.77
N GLY A 167 13.70 8.08 -19.82
CA GLY A 167 14.15 6.92 -20.61
C GLY A 167 13.72 5.55 -20.09
N GLY A 168 12.78 5.51 -19.14
CA GLY A 168 12.25 4.27 -18.58
C GLY A 168 11.18 3.66 -19.48
N HIS A 169 10.76 2.45 -19.14
CA HIS A 169 9.86 1.66 -19.99
C HIS A 169 8.57 1.27 -19.26
N LEU A 170 7.46 1.32 -19.98
CA LEU A 170 6.15 0.83 -19.53
C LEU A 170 5.73 -0.33 -20.42
N VAL A 171 5.53 -1.51 -19.84
CA VAL A 171 5.14 -2.72 -20.58
C VAL A 171 3.82 -3.24 -20.02
N ARG A 172 2.77 -3.20 -20.86
CA ARG A 172 1.48 -3.81 -20.53
C ARG A 172 1.57 -5.32 -20.68
N ARG A 173 1.75 -6.01 -19.56
CA ARG A 173 1.90 -7.48 -19.49
C ARG A 173 1.50 -7.99 -18.12
N LYS A 174 0.72 -9.07 -18.10
CA LYS A 174 0.48 -9.85 -16.88
C LYS A 174 1.72 -10.67 -16.54
N VAL A 175 2.31 -10.40 -15.37
CA VAL A 175 3.40 -11.21 -14.83
C VAL A 175 2.81 -12.39 -14.06
N THR A 176 3.15 -13.61 -14.46
CA THR A 176 2.58 -14.83 -13.86
C THR A 176 3.48 -15.49 -12.84
N SER A 177 4.79 -15.24 -12.91
CA SER A 177 5.79 -15.64 -11.93
C SER A 177 6.97 -14.66 -11.96
N LEU A 178 7.57 -14.37 -10.81
CA LEU A 178 8.80 -13.56 -10.76
C LEU A 178 9.98 -14.26 -11.43
N ASP A 179 9.98 -15.60 -11.52
CA ASP A 179 11.03 -16.38 -12.17
C ASP A 179 11.09 -16.14 -13.69
N GLU A 180 9.99 -15.72 -14.32
CA GLU A 180 10.00 -15.36 -15.74
C GLU A 180 10.83 -14.10 -15.99
N LEU A 181 10.79 -13.13 -15.07
CA LEU A 181 11.57 -11.90 -15.16
C LEU A 181 13.05 -12.17 -14.97
N ALA A 182 13.40 -13.07 -14.03
CA ALA A 182 14.78 -13.48 -13.84
C ALA A 182 15.35 -14.18 -15.10
N ARG A 183 14.54 -14.98 -15.80
CA ARG A 183 14.92 -15.61 -17.07
C ARG A 183 15.03 -14.61 -18.22
N GLU A 184 14.36 -13.47 -18.13
CA GLU A 184 14.46 -12.34 -19.05
C GLU A 184 15.64 -11.40 -18.71
N ASP A 185 16.56 -11.80 -17.82
CA ASP A 185 17.76 -11.06 -17.42
C ASP A 185 17.49 -9.74 -16.69
N TYR A 186 16.33 -9.64 -16.02
CA TYR A 186 16.13 -8.61 -14.99
C TYR A 186 16.96 -8.98 -13.76
N ARG A 187 17.96 -8.16 -13.44
CA ARG A 187 18.86 -8.36 -12.29
C ARG A 187 18.18 -8.09 -10.97
N VAL A 188 17.21 -7.18 -10.99
CA VAL A 188 16.45 -6.73 -9.84
C VAL A 188 14.97 -6.78 -10.18
N ILE A 189 14.17 -7.33 -9.28
CA ILE A 189 12.71 -7.36 -9.39
C ILE A 189 12.13 -6.71 -8.14
N VAL A 190 11.36 -5.65 -8.33
CA VAL A 190 10.65 -4.95 -7.27
C VAL A 190 9.17 -5.31 -7.38
N ASN A 191 8.64 -6.01 -6.37
CA ASN A 191 7.26 -6.48 -6.37
C ASN A 191 6.32 -5.41 -5.77
N CYS A 192 5.56 -4.74 -6.63
CA CYS A 192 4.59 -3.69 -6.27
C CYS A 192 3.15 -4.09 -6.67
N THR A 193 2.82 -5.38 -6.58
CA THR A 193 1.55 -5.93 -7.11
C THR A 193 0.31 -5.74 -6.24
N GLY A 194 0.43 -5.11 -5.08
CA GLY A 194 -0.71 -4.83 -4.18
C GLY A 194 -1.48 -6.11 -3.82
N LEU A 195 -2.81 -6.10 -3.99
CA LEU A 195 -3.67 -7.27 -3.75
C LEU A 195 -3.22 -8.54 -4.50
N GLN A 196 -2.61 -8.38 -5.68
CA GLN A 196 -2.17 -9.53 -6.48
C GLN A 196 -0.94 -10.22 -5.90
N ALA A 197 -0.25 -9.65 -4.91
CA ALA A 197 0.81 -10.33 -4.17
C ALA A 197 0.32 -11.63 -3.54
N ARG A 198 -0.97 -11.68 -3.14
CA ARG A 198 -1.64 -12.89 -2.67
C ARG A 198 -1.51 -14.06 -3.63
N HIS A 199 -1.63 -13.79 -4.93
CA HIS A 199 -1.60 -14.81 -5.98
C HIS A 199 -0.20 -15.00 -6.55
N LEU A 200 0.54 -13.91 -6.79
CA LEU A 200 1.85 -13.95 -7.46
C LEU A 200 2.94 -14.54 -6.56
N VAL A 201 2.93 -14.23 -5.26
CA VAL A 201 3.95 -14.71 -4.29
C VAL A 201 3.34 -15.49 -3.13
N GLY A 202 2.04 -15.82 -3.20
CA GLY A 202 1.37 -16.65 -2.20
C GLY A 202 1.13 -15.96 -0.85
N ASP A 203 1.14 -14.62 -0.80
CA ASP A 203 0.96 -13.89 0.46
C ASP A 203 -0.51 -13.87 0.90
N THR A 204 -0.89 -14.89 1.68
CA THR A 204 -2.27 -15.00 2.19
C THR A 204 -2.64 -14.01 3.29
N SER A 205 -1.69 -13.20 3.79
CA SER A 205 -1.95 -12.15 4.78
C SER A 205 -2.61 -10.92 4.15
N VAL A 206 -2.42 -10.74 2.84
CA VAL A 206 -3.07 -9.69 2.04
C VAL A 206 -4.51 -10.09 1.75
N VAL A 207 -5.45 -9.27 2.22
CA VAL A 207 -6.89 -9.44 2.02
C VAL A 207 -7.49 -8.17 1.41
N PRO A 208 -8.55 -8.30 0.59
CA PRO A 208 -9.23 -7.15 0.03
C PRO A 208 -10.12 -6.49 1.10
N VAL A 209 -10.22 -5.18 1.01
CA VAL A 209 -11.26 -4.38 1.63
C VAL A 209 -11.95 -3.63 0.52
N ARG A 210 -13.20 -4.00 0.23
CA ARG A 210 -13.98 -3.33 -0.83
C ARG A 210 -14.48 -1.98 -0.33
N GLY A 211 -14.29 -0.95 -1.14
CA GLY A 211 -14.81 0.40 -0.90
C GLY A 211 -15.48 0.95 -2.16
N GLN A 212 -16.80 0.99 -2.19
CA GLN A 212 -17.56 1.71 -3.20
C GLN A 212 -17.58 3.22 -2.90
N VAL A 213 -17.37 4.01 -3.96
CA VAL A 213 -17.46 5.47 -3.94
C VAL A 213 -18.29 5.96 -5.12
N LEU A 214 -18.77 7.20 -5.05
CA LEU A 214 -19.49 7.87 -6.13
C LEU A 214 -18.79 9.19 -6.44
N ARG A 215 -18.79 9.58 -7.72
CA ARG A 215 -18.29 10.89 -8.14
C ARG A 215 -19.46 11.78 -8.54
N VAL A 216 -19.57 12.93 -7.89
CA VAL A 216 -20.67 13.89 -8.09
C VAL A 216 -20.13 15.26 -8.50
N SER A 217 -20.93 16.05 -9.21
CA SER A 217 -20.60 17.44 -9.50
C SER A 217 -21.09 18.34 -8.37
N ALA A 218 -20.15 18.91 -7.61
CA ALA A 218 -20.43 19.87 -6.56
C ALA A 218 -19.26 20.87 -6.41
N PRO A 219 -19.02 21.74 -7.41
CA PRO A 219 -17.86 22.65 -7.44
C PRO A 219 -17.83 23.68 -6.30
N TRP A 220 -18.95 23.89 -5.59
CA TRP A 220 -19.01 24.74 -4.40
C TRP A 220 -18.49 24.05 -3.13
N GLN A 221 -18.25 22.73 -3.16
CA GLN A 221 -17.70 22.01 -2.02
C GLN A 221 -16.18 22.20 -1.99
N ASN A 222 -15.71 22.99 -1.04
CA ASN A 222 -14.31 23.41 -0.91
C ASN A 222 -13.64 22.93 0.39
N GLU A 223 -14.30 22.03 1.13
CA GLU A 223 -13.80 21.40 2.34
C GLU A 223 -13.99 19.89 2.25
N VAL A 224 -13.08 19.14 2.86
CA VAL A 224 -13.27 17.70 3.09
C VAL A 224 -14.01 17.50 4.39
N ILE A 225 -15.01 16.61 4.37
CA ILE A 225 -15.70 16.16 5.58
C ILE A 225 -15.52 14.66 5.69
N ILE A 226 -14.93 14.22 6.79
CA ILE A 226 -14.86 12.81 7.18
C ILE A 226 -15.71 12.65 8.45
N ASP A 227 -16.81 11.93 8.32
CA ASP A 227 -17.70 11.58 9.42
C ASP A 227 -17.53 10.09 9.73
N LEU A 228 -16.84 9.79 10.83
CA LEU A 228 -16.59 8.43 11.32
C LEU A 228 -17.71 7.92 12.23
N SER A 229 -18.88 8.55 12.24
CA SER A 229 -20.04 8.07 13.03
C SER A 229 -20.70 6.88 12.34
N GLY A 230 -21.03 5.84 13.10
CA GLY A 230 -21.62 4.61 12.56
C GLY A 230 -20.68 3.87 11.60
N ASP A 231 -21.17 3.54 10.42
CA ASP A 231 -20.39 2.89 9.34
C ASP A 231 -19.55 3.92 8.53
N GLY A 232 -19.80 5.22 8.77
CA GLY A 232 -19.02 6.36 8.33
C GLY A 232 -19.24 6.83 6.89
N HIS A 233 -18.97 8.11 6.64
CA HIS A 233 -19.15 8.76 5.35
C HIS A 233 -18.06 9.79 5.10
N HIS A 234 -17.69 9.96 3.83
CA HIS A 234 -16.73 11.01 3.45
C HIS A 234 -17.19 11.79 2.23
N ILE A 235 -16.84 13.08 2.21
CA ILE A 235 -17.04 14.01 1.10
C ILE A 235 -15.67 14.64 0.82
N ILE A 236 -15.04 14.24 -0.27
CA ILE A 236 -13.65 14.62 -0.62
C ILE A 236 -13.67 15.33 -1.98
N PRO A 237 -13.50 16.66 -2.02
CA PRO A 237 -13.37 17.37 -3.29
C PRO A 237 -12.08 16.97 -4.02
N ASN A 238 -12.24 16.73 -5.31
CA ASN A 238 -11.18 16.63 -6.30
C ASN A 238 -11.30 17.88 -7.21
N GLN A 239 -10.34 18.09 -8.10
CA GLN A 239 -10.30 19.27 -8.97
C GLN A 239 -11.52 19.40 -9.88
N GLU A 240 -12.08 18.27 -10.35
CA GLU A 240 -13.18 18.24 -11.33
C GLU A 240 -14.47 17.59 -10.80
N SER A 241 -14.42 16.95 -9.64
CA SER A 241 -15.55 16.23 -9.06
C SER A 241 -15.45 16.20 -7.53
N VAL A 242 -16.49 15.72 -6.87
CA VAL A 242 -16.45 15.40 -5.44
C VAL A 242 -16.63 13.90 -5.30
N VAL A 243 -15.71 13.25 -4.60
CA VAL A 243 -15.81 11.84 -4.24
C VAL A 243 -16.61 11.75 -2.95
N ILE A 244 -17.71 11.01 -3.00
CA ILE A 244 -18.51 10.67 -1.83
C ILE A 244 -18.48 9.17 -1.59
N GLY A 245 -18.41 8.74 -0.34
CA GLY A 245 -18.30 7.32 -0.02
C GLY A 245 -18.73 6.97 1.39
N GLY A 246 -18.49 5.71 1.77
CA GLY A 246 -18.72 5.20 3.13
C GLY A 246 -18.75 3.68 3.28
N THR A 247 -18.28 2.90 2.31
CA THR A 247 -18.30 1.43 2.46
C THR A 247 -16.93 0.87 2.77
N HIS A 248 -16.93 -0.15 3.62
CA HIS A 248 -15.75 -0.87 4.06
C HIS A 248 -16.14 -2.33 4.25
N GLN A 249 -15.87 -3.18 3.25
CA GLN A 249 -16.30 -4.58 3.27
C GLN A 249 -15.08 -5.50 3.17
N GLU A 250 -14.60 -5.94 4.33
CA GLU A 250 -13.46 -6.86 4.44
C GLU A 250 -13.75 -8.20 3.75
N GLY A 251 -12.74 -8.72 3.04
CA GLY A 251 -12.78 -10.03 2.41
C GLY A 251 -13.66 -10.14 1.15
N SER A 252 -14.41 -9.10 0.80
CA SER A 252 -15.16 -9.07 -0.45
C SER A 252 -14.21 -8.98 -1.65
N TRP A 253 -14.51 -9.68 -2.74
CA TRP A 253 -13.77 -9.60 -4.02
C TRP A 253 -14.68 -9.12 -5.16
N ASP A 254 -15.91 -8.71 -4.86
CA ASP A 254 -16.92 -8.34 -5.85
C ASP A 254 -16.65 -6.97 -6.48
N LEU A 255 -16.29 -6.96 -7.76
CA LEU A 255 -16.04 -5.75 -8.56
C LEU A 255 -17.31 -5.01 -9.00
N ASN A 256 -18.49 -5.58 -8.79
CA ASN A 256 -19.74 -4.97 -9.24
C ASN A 256 -20.17 -3.85 -8.30
N VAL A 257 -20.79 -2.81 -8.87
CA VAL A 257 -21.45 -1.75 -8.08
C VAL A 257 -22.69 -2.33 -7.43
N ASP A 258 -22.82 -2.19 -6.11
CA ASP A 258 -24.02 -2.56 -5.37
C ASP A 258 -24.96 -1.33 -5.25
N PRO A 259 -26.20 -1.41 -5.76
CA PRO A 259 -27.20 -0.37 -5.59
C PRO A 259 -27.51 -0.02 -4.12
N LYS A 260 -27.39 -0.99 -3.19
CA LYS A 260 -27.58 -0.76 -1.76
C LYS A 260 -26.48 0.11 -1.17
N ASP A 261 -25.23 -0.20 -1.52
CA ASP A 261 -24.07 0.62 -1.14
C ASP A 261 -24.18 2.03 -1.73
N THR A 262 -24.68 2.13 -2.98
CA THR A 262 -24.94 3.44 -3.60
C THR A 262 -25.95 4.22 -2.79
N GLN A 263 -27.12 3.64 -2.50
CA GLN A 263 -28.16 4.30 -1.71
C GLN A 263 -27.65 4.72 -0.33
N TYR A 264 -26.92 3.83 0.35
CA TYR A 264 -26.31 4.07 1.64
C TYR A 264 -25.37 5.30 1.64
N ILE A 265 -24.45 5.37 0.67
CA ILE A 265 -23.53 6.52 0.50
C ILE A 265 -24.31 7.80 0.28
N LEU A 266 -25.33 7.76 -0.58
CA LEU A 266 -26.12 8.94 -0.93
C LEU A 266 -26.91 9.50 0.25
N GLU A 267 -27.55 8.64 1.02
CA GLU A 267 -28.33 9.04 2.19
C GLU A 267 -27.43 9.68 3.26
N GLY A 268 -26.29 9.05 3.55
CA GLY A 268 -25.32 9.57 4.52
C GLY A 268 -24.68 10.90 4.11
N CYS A 269 -24.19 11.01 2.88
CA CYS A 269 -23.58 12.24 2.39
C CYS A 269 -24.62 13.37 2.22
N LYS A 270 -25.87 13.07 1.83
CA LYS A 270 -26.96 14.06 1.83
C LYS A 270 -27.30 14.57 3.22
N ARG A 271 -27.26 13.71 4.23
CA ARG A 271 -27.48 14.09 5.63
C ARG A 271 -26.45 15.13 6.07
N ILE A 272 -25.17 14.92 5.73
CA ILE A 272 -24.07 15.84 6.06
C ILE A 272 -24.15 17.13 5.23
N LYS A 273 -24.38 17.00 3.91
CA LYS A 273 -24.41 18.13 2.98
C LYS A 273 -25.64 18.05 2.07
N PRO A 274 -26.80 18.59 2.51
CA PRO A 274 -28.05 18.50 1.74
C PRO A 274 -27.99 19.14 0.34
N ALA A 275 -27.08 20.10 0.15
CA ALA A 275 -26.89 20.81 -1.11
C ALA A 275 -26.26 19.96 -2.23
N LEU A 276 -25.77 18.74 -1.95
CA LEU A 276 -25.22 17.84 -2.97
C LEU A 276 -26.31 17.50 -4.02
N LYS A 277 -26.33 18.27 -5.12
CA LYS A 277 -27.20 18.01 -6.28
C LYS A 277 -26.77 16.70 -6.91
N MET A 278 -27.71 15.76 -6.90
CA MET A 278 -27.49 14.37 -7.23
C MET A 278 -27.52 14.11 -8.74
N PHE A 279 -26.55 14.66 -9.48
CA PHE A 279 -26.15 14.11 -10.78
C PHE A 279 -24.91 13.25 -10.54
N ALA A 280 -25.11 12.08 -9.92
CA ALA A 280 -24.03 11.15 -9.67
C ALA A 280 -23.69 10.42 -10.98
N THR A 281 -22.44 10.56 -11.44
CA THR A 281 -21.93 9.61 -12.43
C THR A 281 -21.35 8.45 -11.64
N LEU A 282 -21.92 7.26 -11.81
CA LEU A 282 -21.36 6.04 -11.22
C LEU A 282 -20.00 5.78 -11.88
N LYS A 283 -18.91 6.04 -11.15
CA LYS A 283 -17.56 5.64 -11.56
C LYS A 283 -16.93 4.83 -10.43
N GLY A 284 -17.07 3.52 -10.55
CA GLY A 284 -16.12 2.55 -9.99
C GLY A 284 -16.41 2.03 -8.58
N VAL A 285 -15.80 0.89 -8.31
CA VAL A 285 -15.56 0.30 -6.99
C VAL A 285 -14.07 0.49 -6.71
N ALA A 286 -13.72 1.11 -5.59
CA ALA A 286 -12.35 1.21 -5.12
C ALA A 286 -12.02 0.02 -4.21
N TRP A 287 -10.73 -0.27 -4.09
CA TRP A 287 -10.24 -1.36 -3.26
C TRP A 287 -9.13 -0.82 -2.38
N ASP A 288 -9.07 -1.31 -1.15
CA ASP A 288 -7.87 -1.21 -0.34
C ASP A 288 -7.35 -2.62 -0.05
N ALA A 289 -6.05 -2.72 0.20
CA ALA A 289 -5.39 -3.94 0.63
C ALA A 289 -5.00 -3.79 2.08
N THR A 290 -5.51 -4.65 2.95
CA THR A 290 -5.08 -4.70 4.35
C THR A 290 -4.32 -5.99 4.60
N VAL A 291 -3.28 -5.89 5.43
CA VAL A 291 -2.55 -7.05 5.96
C VAL A 291 -3.16 -7.41 7.31
N THR A 292 -3.70 -8.62 7.44
CA THR A 292 -4.20 -9.09 8.75
C THR A 292 -3.03 -9.49 9.65
N ALA A 293 -2.87 -8.85 10.80
CA ALA A 293 -1.94 -9.30 11.82
C ALA A 293 -2.44 -10.62 12.44
N ARG A 294 -1.78 -11.76 12.15
CA ARG A 294 -2.05 -13.01 12.87
C ARG A 294 -1.33 -12.98 14.21
N SER A 295 -2.05 -12.77 15.31
CA SER A 295 -1.54 -13.10 16.64
C SER A 295 -1.56 -14.62 16.82
N SER A 296 -0.47 -15.32 16.47
CA SER A 296 -0.31 -16.72 16.85
C SER A 296 0.24 -16.80 18.29
N SER A 297 -0.65 -16.73 19.27
CA SER A 297 -0.35 -17.19 20.64
C SER A 297 -0.39 -18.72 20.68
N LYS A 298 0.71 -19.34 20.24
CA LYS A 298 1.06 -20.70 20.67
C LYS A 298 2.51 -20.73 21.11
N SER A 299 2.70 -20.55 22.41
CA SER A 299 3.90 -20.95 23.13
C SER A 299 4.06 -22.47 23.02
N LEU A 300 5.03 -22.93 22.24
CA LEU A 300 5.63 -24.24 22.42
C LEU A 300 7.15 -24.04 22.35
N GLY A 301 7.78 -24.17 23.52
CA GLY A 301 9.23 -24.14 23.67
C GLY A 301 9.87 -25.34 22.98
N GLY A 302 11.04 -25.10 22.40
CA GLY A 302 11.87 -26.11 21.78
C GLY A 302 13.06 -25.45 21.11
N SER A 303 14.21 -25.48 21.77
CA SER A 303 15.50 -25.15 21.18
C SER A 303 15.82 -26.12 20.04
N SER A 304 16.08 -25.62 18.84
CA SER A 304 16.78 -26.40 17.82
C SER A 304 17.52 -25.49 16.85
N SER A 305 18.85 -25.49 17.01
CA SER A 305 19.85 -25.01 16.06
C SER A 305 19.62 -25.63 14.67
N PHE A 306 19.72 -24.83 13.60
CA PHE A 306 19.76 -25.37 12.23
C PHE A 306 21.12 -25.15 11.59
N SER A 307 21.79 -26.26 11.34
CA SER A 307 23.03 -26.46 10.61
C SER A 307 22.80 -26.40 9.09
N ILE A 308 23.75 -25.77 8.39
CA ILE A 308 23.82 -25.71 6.93
C ILE A 308 24.37 -27.05 6.41
N LEU A 309 23.62 -27.76 5.55
CA LEU A 309 24.14 -28.89 4.79
C LEU A 309 24.20 -28.54 3.30
N CYS A 310 25.42 -28.42 2.77
CA CYS A 310 25.69 -28.28 1.35
C CYS A 310 25.71 -29.66 0.66
N THR A 311 25.13 -29.77 -0.54
CA THR A 311 25.46 -30.85 -1.48
C THR A 311 25.91 -30.26 -2.82
N PRO A 312 26.99 -30.80 -3.45
CA PRO A 312 27.54 -30.25 -4.68
C PRO A 312 26.80 -30.73 -5.94
N ARG A 313 26.79 -29.84 -6.93
CA ARG A 313 26.20 -29.97 -8.28
C ARG A 313 26.98 -31.02 -9.10
N ALA A 314 26.31 -32.04 -9.63
CA ALA A 314 26.90 -32.99 -10.57
C ALA A 314 26.73 -32.52 -12.04
N ARG A 315 27.80 -32.62 -12.82
CA ARG A 315 27.84 -32.47 -14.29
C ARG A 315 27.32 -33.78 -14.93
N GLY A 316 26.58 -33.69 -16.04
CA GLY A 316 26.32 -34.86 -16.91
C GLY A 316 27.41 -35.04 -17.98
N PRO A 317 27.24 -35.93 -18.98
CA PRO A 317 26.58 -37.24 -18.98
C PRO A 317 27.56 -38.37 -19.40
N HIS A 318 27.30 -39.63 -19.04
CA HIS A 318 27.91 -40.79 -19.72
C HIS A 318 26.96 -41.99 -19.76
N GLN A 319 27.06 -42.71 -20.87
CA GLN A 319 26.27 -43.86 -21.33
C GLN A 319 26.35 -45.09 -20.42
N GLY A 320 25.30 -45.93 -20.43
CA GLY A 320 25.44 -47.35 -20.10
C GLY A 320 24.18 -48.06 -19.58
N ARG A 321 23.52 -48.82 -20.47
CA ARG A 321 22.86 -50.14 -20.32
C ARG A 321 21.92 -50.42 -19.11
N GLY A 322 20.68 -50.86 -19.39
CA GLY A 322 19.74 -51.51 -18.44
C GLY A 322 20.13 -52.97 -18.13
N PRO A 323 19.20 -53.90 -17.75
CA PRO A 323 17.78 -53.77 -17.39
C PRO A 323 17.37 -54.58 -16.11
N ASN A 324 16.05 -54.78 -15.93
CA ASN A 324 15.33 -55.85 -15.19
C ASN A 324 14.96 -55.63 -13.70
N HIS A 325 13.65 -55.54 -13.41
CA HIS A 325 12.74 -56.57 -12.81
C HIS A 325 12.48 -56.20 -11.33
N SER A 326 11.35 -56.42 -10.66
CA SER A 326 10.03 -57.02 -10.92
C SER A 326 9.24 -56.98 -9.59
N GLY A 327 7.90 -56.87 -9.65
CA GLY A 327 6.97 -57.31 -8.60
C GLY A 327 6.75 -56.34 -7.41
N GLY A 328 5.57 -56.19 -6.83
CA GLY A 328 4.29 -56.89 -6.98
C GLY A 328 3.50 -56.82 -5.66
N ALA A 329 2.16 -56.74 -5.78
CA ALA A 329 1.10 -57.06 -4.80
C ALA A 329 0.96 -56.15 -3.55
N GLN A 330 -0.16 -55.44 -3.34
CA GLN A 330 -1.56 -55.83 -3.02
C GLN A 330 -1.81 -56.26 -1.56
N LEU A 331 -2.77 -55.57 -0.89
CA LEU A 331 -3.92 -56.06 -0.10
C LEU A 331 -4.48 -54.90 0.75
N ARG A 332 -5.63 -54.28 0.43
CA ARG A 332 -7.04 -54.61 0.77
C ARG A 332 -7.31 -54.90 2.26
N THR A 333 -8.17 -54.10 2.91
CA THR A 333 -9.59 -54.39 3.27
C THR A 333 -10.17 -53.26 4.15
N ARG A 334 -11.33 -52.66 3.77
CA ARG A 334 -12.70 -52.71 4.38
C ARG A 334 -12.77 -52.26 5.85
N GLY A 335 -13.72 -51.49 6.37
CA GLY A 335 -15.07 -50.98 6.02
C GLY A 335 -15.70 -50.54 7.37
N GLN A 336 -16.52 -49.50 7.53
CA GLN A 336 -17.99 -49.42 7.38
C GLN A 336 -18.43 -48.12 8.12
N ARG A 337 -19.19 -47.21 7.49
CA ARG A 337 -20.64 -46.88 7.69
C ARG A 337 -21.10 -46.42 9.08
N GLY A 338 -21.75 -45.24 9.13
CA GLY A 338 -22.70 -44.86 10.19
C GLY A 338 -23.11 -43.37 10.19
N HIS A 339 -24.26 -43.04 9.57
CA HIS A 339 -25.17 -41.91 9.87
C HIS A 339 -26.53 -42.57 10.25
N PRO A 340 -27.49 -41.94 10.98
CA PRO A 340 -28.03 -40.58 10.73
C PRO A 340 -28.72 -39.83 11.93
N MET A 341 -29.39 -38.71 11.59
CA MET A 341 -30.60 -38.07 12.20
C MET A 341 -30.49 -36.84 13.15
N LEU A 342 -30.89 -35.69 12.57
CA LEU A 342 -31.97 -34.75 12.97
C LEU A 342 -32.11 -34.22 14.42
N GLY A 343 -32.09 -32.88 14.54
CA GLY A 343 -32.61 -32.10 15.67
C GLY A 343 -32.76 -30.62 15.34
N LEU A 344 -34.00 -30.17 15.12
CA LEU A 344 -34.42 -28.77 15.01
C LEU A 344 -34.44 -28.09 16.38
N CYS A 345 -33.92 -26.86 16.48
CA CYS A 345 -34.37 -25.84 17.44
C CYS A 345 -33.96 -24.43 16.95
N HIS A 346 -34.88 -23.49 17.04
CA HIS A 346 -34.79 -22.09 16.59
C HIS A 346 -34.66 -21.15 17.81
N PRO A 347 -34.60 -19.81 17.66
CA PRO A 347 -33.38 -19.00 17.63
C PRO A 347 -33.18 -18.14 18.90
N GLY A 348 -31.97 -17.68 19.14
CA GLY A 348 -31.75 -16.59 20.09
C GLY A 348 -30.32 -16.48 20.60
N ARG A 349 -29.56 -15.54 20.03
CA ARG A 349 -28.79 -14.51 20.76
C ARG A 349 -27.94 -13.71 19.79
N ARG A 350 -28.19 -12.40 19.80
CA ARG A 350 -27.35 -11.37 19.20
C ARG A 350 -25.96 -11.46 19.84
N HIS A 351 -24.94 -11.66 19.03
CA HIS A 351 -23.57 -11.33 19.40
C HIS A 351 -23.18 -10.05 18.67
N SER A 352 -23.16 -8.95 19.42
CA SER A 352 -22.52 -7.71 19.04
C SER A 352 -21.00 -7.91 19.09
N ALA A 353 -20.39 -8.18 17.94
CA ALA A 353 -18.95 -8.03 17.79
C ALA A 353 -18.68 -6.54 17.55
N ARG A 354 -18.05 -5.89 18.54
CA ARG A 354 -17.50 -4.54 18.42
C ARG A 354 -16.29 -4.61 17.48
N GLY A 355 -16.50 -4.32 16.20
CA GLY A 355 -15.45 -3.91 15.29
C GLY A 355 -15.40 -2.38 15.29
N THR A 356 -14.23 -1.81 15.54
CA THR A 356 -13.99 -0.38 15.34
C THR A 356 -14.04 -0.09 13.84
N SER A 357 -15.08 0.61 13.38
CA SER A 357 -15.24 1.05 12.00
C SER A 357 -14.23 2.16 11.70
N GLY A 358 -13.18 1.83 10.94
CA GLY A 358 -12.21 2.79 10.43
C GLY A 358 -12.37 2.93 8.91
N LEU A 359 -12.98 4.00 8.43
CA LEU A 359 -12.86 4.41 7.03
C LEU A 359 -11.50 5.07 6.85
N GLN A 360 -10.74 4.66 5.83
CA GLN A 360 -9.35 5.10 5.66
C GLN A 360 -9.11 5.75 4.31
N ALA A 361 -8.38 6.86 4.38
CA ALA A 361 -7.82 7.58 3.25
C ALA A 361 -6.51 6.92 2.79
N LEU A 362 -6.21 6.99 1.50
CA LEU A 362 -5.02 6.37 0.93
C LEU A 362 -3.74 7.02 1.49
N SER A 363 -2.93 6.24 2.20
CA SER A 363 -1.55 6.63 2.48
C SER A 363 -0.69 6.34 1.26
N ILE A 364 -0.21 7.40 0.59
CA ILE A 364 0.82 7.28 -0.44
C ILE A 364 2.15 7.27 0.33
N LEU A 365 2.91 6.17 0.24
CA LEU A 365 4.22 6.04 0.89
C LEU A 365 5.33 6.41 -0.11
N PRO A 366 6.42 7.09 0.30
CA PRO A 366 7.50 7.46 -0.60
C PRO A 366 8.47 6.28 -0.74
N ALA A 367 8.86 5.99 -1.99
CA ALA A 367 9.84 4.96 -2.34
C ALA A 367 11.27 5.23 -1.84
N GLU A 368 11.53 6.40 -1.24
CA GLU A 368 12.87 6.90 -0.92
C GLU A 368 13.66 6.02 0.07
N ASN A 369 12.98 5.31 0.99
CA ASN A 369 13.64 4.42 1.96
C ASN A 369 13.87 2.99 1.43
N ILE A 370 13.14 2.60 0.37
CA ILE A 370 13.44 1.37 -0.37
C ILE A 370 14.79 1.59 -1.05
N VAL A 371 14.94 2.68 -1.81
CA VAL A 371 16.19 2.96 -2.55
C VAL A 371 17.41 3.10 -1.63
N SER A 372 17.29 3.73 -0.44
CA SER A 372 18.43 3.87 0.48
C SER A 372 18.90 2.56 1.11
N THR A 373 17.99 1.62 1.39
CA THR A 373 18.33 0.28 1.88
C THR A 373 18.93 -0.59 0.75
N TRP A 374 18.49 -0.36 -0.49
CA TRP A 374 18.96 -1.03 -1.71
C TRP A 374 20.34 -0.58 -2.20
N LEU A 375 20.67 0.71 -2.06
CA LEU A 375 21.99 1.25 -2.44
C LEU A 375 23.13 0.52 -1.72
N ASN A 376 22.91 0.11 -0.46
CA ASN A 376 23.87 -0.64 0.35
C ASN A 376 24.09 -2.08 -0.13
N THR A 377 23.20 -2.64 -0.96
CA THR A 377 23.25 -4.03 -1.43
C THR A 377 23.75 -4.18 -2.87
N LEU A 378 23.62 -3.15 -3.70
CA LEU A 378 23.97 -3.21 -5.13
C LEU A 378 25.28 -2.50 -5.49
N LEU A 379 25.68 -1.47 -4.75
CA LEU A 379 26.86 -0.66 -5.10
C LEU A 379 28.09 -1.12 -4.32
N SER A 380 29.25 -1.08 -4.98
CA SER A 380 30.51 -1.29 -4.28
C SER A 380 30.76 -0.16 -3.27
N PRO A 381 31.51 -0.38 -2.16
CA PRO A 381 31.85 0.68 -1.20
C PRO A 381 32.49 1.93 -1.84
N GLN A 382 33.11 1.78 -3.01
CA GLN A 382 33.73 2.85 -3.78
C GLN A 382 32.73 3.73 -4.54
N GLU A 383 31.55 3.22 -4.86
CA GLU A 383 30.46 3.98 -5.50
C GLU A 383 29.56 4.66 -4.46
N LEU A 384 29.37 4.03 -3.29
CA LEU A 384 28.71 4.64 -2.14
C LEU A 384 29.47 5.88 -1.64
N GLY A 385 30.81 5.87 -1.67
CA GLY A 385 31.65 7.00 -1.28
C GLY A 385 31.54 8.23 -2.20
N LYS A 386 30.91 8.12 -3.37
CA LYS A 386 30.64 9.25 -4.27
C LYS A 386 29.25 9.88 -4.07
N LEU A 387 28.38 9.24 -3.29
CA LEU A 387 27.00 9.63 -3.02
C LEU A 387 26.83 10.24 -1.62
N ASN A 388 27.87 10.87 -1.05
CA ASN A 388 27.83 11.49 0.28
C ASN A 388 26.63 12.46 0.42
N LEU A 389 25.52 11.92 0.93
CA LEU A 389 24.45 12.62 1.61
C LEU A 389 24.81 12.59 3.10
N GLU A 390 25.81 13.37 3.49
CA GLU A 390 25.93 13.79 4.88
C GLU A 390 25.05 15.03 5.05
N GLU A 391 23.86 14.86 5.61
CA GLU A 391 23.21 15.95 6.33
C GLU A 391 24.01 16.18 7.61
N GLU A 392 24.75 17.29 7.65
CA GLU A 392 25.30 17.84 8.88
C GLU A 392 24.15 18.12 9.87
N ASN A 393 24.10 17.34 10.95
CA ASN A 393 23.35 17.70 12.15
C ASN A 393 24.36 18.22 13.18
N PRO A 394 24.45 19.54 13.44
CA PRO A 394 25.53 20.11 14.24
C PRO A 394 25.25 20.03 15.74
N HIS A 395 24.72 18.94 16.27
CA HIS A 395 24.66 18.72 17.72
C HIS A 395 24.73 17.22 18.02
N LEU A 396 25.95 16.68 18.14
CA LEU A 396 26.35 15.52 18.97
C LEU A 396 27.79 15.12 18.58
N ARG A 397 28.79 15.67 19.28
CA ARG A 397 30.18 15.16 19.25
C ARG A 397 30.55 14.60 20.62
N ARG A 398 31.41 13.56 20.59
CA ARG A 398 32.17 12.85 21.66
C ARG A 398 31.49 11.55 22.09
N GLU A 399 32.10 10.35 22.10
CA GLU A 399 33.47 9.79 22.01
C GLU A 399 33.35 8.43 21.26
N GLY A 400 34.21 7.98 20.35
CA GLY A 400 35.62 7.59 20.51
C GLY A 400 35.75 6.10 20.87
N VAL A 401 36.05 5.19 19.91
CA VAL A 401 36.84 3.94 20.08
C VAL A 401 37.23 3.38 18.68
N ASP A 402 38.54 3.21 18.48
CA ASP A 402 39.19 2.48 17.39
C ASP A 402 38.88 0.97 17.40
N ASN A 403 38.76 0.34 16.22
CA ASN A 403 39.29 -1.02 16.04
C ASN A 403 39.48 -1.39 14.55
N HIS A 404 40.72 -1.69 14.21
CA HIS A 404 41.14 -2.40 13.00
C HIS A 404 40.51 -3.79 12.90
N LEU A 405 40.04 -4.20 11.72
CA LEU A 405 40.04 -5.62 11.31
C LEU A 405 39.94 -5.77 9.78
N LYS A 406 40.63 -6.82 9.31
CA LYS A 406 41.12 -7.07 7.94
C LYS A 406 40.02 -7.50 6.96
N TYR A 407 40.14 -7.01 5.73
CA TYR A 407 39.42 -7.48 4.55
C TYR A 407 39.68 -8.97 4.25
N THR A 408 38.61 -9.76 4.11
CA THR A 408 38.61 -11.00 3.32
C THR A 408 37.39 -10.99 2.39
N ARG A 409 37.61 -11.18 1.08
CA ARG A 409 36.56 -11.20 0.04
C ARG A 409 35.84 -12.55 0.01
N PRO A 410 34.50 -12.62 0.05
CA PRO A 410 33.75 -13.77 -0.44
C PRO A 410 33.28 -13.54 -1.89
N ARG A 411 33.37 -14.59 -2.72
CA ARG A 411 32.83 -14.63 -4.09
C ARG A 411 31.30 -14.68 -4.06
N PHE A 412 30.65 -13.81 -4.83
CA PHE A 412 29.19 -13.72 -4.97
C PHE A 412 28.59 -14.95 -5.67
N LYS A 413 27.44 -15.41 -5.15
CA LYS A 413 26.43 -16.19 -5.88
C LYS A 413 25.16 -15.33 -5.97
N PRO A 414 24.37 -15.42 -7.05
CA PRO A 414 23.19 -14.58 -7.25
C PRO A 414 22.18 -14.83 -6.12
N GLN A 415 21.82 -13.76 -5.42
CA GLN A 415 20.76 -13.76 -4.43
C GLN A 415 19.49 -13.22 -5.10
N SER A 416 18.47 -14.05 -5.22
CA SER A 416 17.10 -13.59 -5.46
C SER A 416 16.58 -13.02 -4.14
N LEU A 417 16.61 -11.69 -4.01
CA LEU A 417 16.01 -10.98 -2.88
C LEU A 417 14.61 -10.53 -3.30
N VAL A 418 13.59 -11.31 -2.92
CA VAL A 418 12.20 -10.89 -3.01
C VAL A 418 11.96 -9.86 -1.91
N ILE A 419 12.12 -8.57 -2.23
CA ILE A 419 11.62 -7.50 -1.39
C ILE A 419 10.15 -7.30 -1.80
N GLY A 420 9.28 -8.06 -1.17
CA GLY A 420 7.86 -7.71 -1.11
C GLY A 420 7.74 -6.33 -0.47
N SER A 421 6.76 -5.56 -0.91
CA SER A 421 6.29 -4.37 -0.18
C SER A 421 6.29 -4.67 1.32
N LEU A 422 7.23 -4.07 2.05
CA LEU A 422 7.32 -4.20 3.50
C LEU A 422 6.13 -3.45 4.11
N VAL A 423 5.02 -4.17 4.18
CA VAL A 423 3.92 -3.97 5.11
C VAL A 423 3.83 -5.29 5.88
N PRO A 424 4.45 -5.40 7.08
CA PRO A 424 4.28 -6.55 7.96
C PRO A 424 3.00 -6.50 8.80
#